data_AF-A0A7Y6UCC1-F1
#
_entry.id   AF-A0A7Y6UCC1-F1
#
_cell.length_a   1.000
_cell.length_b   1.000
_cell.length_c   1.000
_cell.angle_alpha   90.00
_cell.angle_beta   90.00
_cell.angle_gamma   90.00
#
_symmetry.space_group_name_H-M   'P 1'
#
loop_
_entity.id
_entity.type
_entity.pdbx_description
1 polymer ?
#
loop_
_entity_poly.entity_id
_entity_poly.type
_entity_poly.pdbx_seq_one_letter_code
_entity_poly.pdbx_strand_id
1 'polypeptide(L)'
;MKVGIKELKRRYRENLALHRVLPTHDLGVPLPLSTGNPLFDAALTEKLAATTTLDAPEHVARAWDLVRRATAVERDTLAKHAHALLNDWKLLLALRAWELGEDMEVRQFVRALPWGWRLAFPTCVVNPAAQLFTGWRKRVSFRLVEDPRWDALRHYYRELLAAAPGTALLKYRSTVQEAMALLHYRPDGERERSIHDLAFARGDGIADPTLEPIGTYVRARDALKSGGAAAFLKVLDAGAPLPITSFMGLLGSSQIRLRENTPHATALRDHAVRCATPVESLLRLAEWAPWLTDAHVEQLSARVREAVIDRGFDIPFAKVLRAFLAAPQPLRRRVRDPLLAPLLRHFGTQVAGLLPPPGPVTFVMPVNVVHLTSFLLYATLAAAAPARLVLCKKRGAIVKTDLGLDEVIEHLTDERGELEAWLLAALGGASTARDYTYDMKALAKTLETIDPAAPLVLDLPFVDSLDILTSLLPRERVFNLNTAFGAPGEICVAYEYYLKFALVDEDWSYRAWARYSDGAASRFAELLERLGQFERLAAP
;
A
#
# COMPACT_ATOMS: atom_id res chain seq x y z
N MET A 1 -17.01 9.02 -23.16
CA MET A 1 -15.91 8.28 -23.80
C MET A 1 -14.78 8.16 -22.79
N LYS A 2 -14.24 6.96 -22.51
CA LYS A 2 -13.10 6.83 -21.58
C LYS A 2 -11.86 7.48 -22.21
N VAL A 3 -11.18 8.36 -21.49
CA VAL A 3 -9.94 9.00 -21.93
C VAL A 3 -8.80 7.99 -21.83
N GLY A 4 -8.10 7.69 -22.93
CA GLY A 4 -7.00 6.71 -22.93
C GLY A 4 -5.63 7.27 -22.51
N ILE A 5 -4.66 6.41 -22.24
CA ILE A 5 -3.29 6.79 -21.79
C ILE A 5 -2.62 7.79 -22.74
N LYS A 6 -2.72 7.55 -24.06
CA LYS A 6 -2.14 8.45 -25.08
C LYS A 6 -2.65 9.88 -24.93
N GLU A 7 -3.94 10.03 -24.69
CA GLU A 7 -4.59 11.33 -24.53
C GLU A 7 -4.20 12.00 -23.21
N LEU A 8 -4.17 11.24 -22.10
CA LEU A 8 -3.68 11.75 -20.81
C LEU A 8 -2.22 12.23 -20.88
N LYS A 9 -1.37 11.53 -21.63
CA LYS A 9 0.02 11.97 -21.89
C LYS A 9 0.09 13.20 -22.80
N ARG A 10 -0.76 13.27 -23.82
CA ARG A 10 -0.84 14.46 -24.70
C ARG A 10 -1.20 15.68 -23.86
N ARG A 11 -2.24 15.60 -23.02
CA ARG A 11 -2.62 16.64 -22.07
C ARG A 11 -1.47 17.01 -21.13
N TYR A 12 -0.74 16.02 -20.62
CA TYR A 12 0.43 16.29 -19.76
C TYR A 12 1.49 17.11 -20.50
N ARG A 13 1.85 16.72 -21.74
CA ARG A 13 2.83 17.47 -22.55
C ARG A 13 2.37 18.89 -22.85
N GLU A 14 1.09 19.09 -23.15
CA GLU A 14 0.49 20.40 -23.38
C GLU A 14 0.52 21.26 -22.13
N ASN A 15 0.08 20.72 -21.00
CA ASN A 15 0.13 21.42 -19.72
C ASN A 15 1.57 21.71 -19.29
N LEU A 16 2.52 20.84 -19.60
CA LEU A 16 3.94 21.06 -19.30
C LEU A 16 4.48 22.23 -20.11
N ALA A 17 4.15 22.30 -21.41
CA ALA A 17 4.51 23.43 -22.27
C ALA A 17 3.85 24.75 -21.81
N LEU A 18 2.69 24.67 -21.16
CA LEU A 18 1.99 25.81 -20.58
C LEU A 18 2.40 26.11 -19.12
N HIS A 19 3.39 25.39 -18.57
CA HIS A 19 3.83 25.50 -17.18
C HIS A 19 2.70 25.29 -16.14
N ARG A 20 1.70 24.47 -16.49
CA ARG A 20 0.52 24.16 -15.64
C ARG A 20 0.70 22.90 -14.81
N VAL A 21 1.54 21.98 -15.25
CA VAL A 21 1.93 20.80 -14.48
C VAL A 21 3.42 20.88 -14.19
N LEU A 22 3.82 20.36 -13.03
CA LEU A 22 5.23 20.30 -12.68
C LEU A 22 5.94 19.35 -13.65
N PRO A 23 7.15 19.70 -14.14
CA PRO A 23 8.01 18.70 -14.72
C PRO A 23 8.29 17.68 -13.61
N THR A 24 7.78 16.46 -13.76
CA THR A 24 8.03 15.37 -12.81
C THR A 24 9.51 14.95 -12.89
N HIS A 25 10.39 15.78 -12.33
CA HIS A 25 11.77 15.44 -12.00
C HIS A 25 11.89 15.00 -10.53
N ASP A 26 10.85 15.25 -9.73
CA ASP A 26 10.80 14.96 -8.31
C ASP A 26 9.91 13.75 -7.96
N LEU A 27 10.54 12.60 -8.20
CA LEU A 27 10.45 11.29 -7.53
C LEU A 27 9.29 11.04 -6.54
N GLY A 28 8.26 10.32 -7.02
CA GLY A 28 7.27 9.67 -6.14
C GLY A 28 6.32 8.71 -6.86
N VAL A 29 5.86 9.08 -8.06
CA VAL A 29 4.98 8.23 -8.89
C VAL A 29 5.35 8.40 -10.38
N PRO A 30 5.78 7.35 -11.08
CA PRO A 30 6.35 7.41 -12.45
C PRO A 30 5.30 7.59 -13.57
N LEU A 31 4.22 8.32 -13.31
CA LEU A 31 3.09 8.46 -14.23
C LEU A 31 2.95 9.91 -14.70
N PRO A 32 3.61 10.31 -15.80
CA PRO A 32 3.36 11.60 -16.43
C PRO A 32 2.00 11.55 -17.15
N LEU A 33 0.92 11.62 -16.38
CA LEU A 33 -0.45 11.66 -16.83
C LEU A 33 -1.08 12.97 -16.34
N SER A 34 -1.97 13.53 -17.15
CA SER A 34 -2.72 14.71 -16.76
C SER A 34 -4.18 14.53 -17.11
N THR A 35 -5.04 14.84 -16.16
CA THR A 35 -6.47 15.02 -16.34
C THR A 35 -6.79 16.27 -17.16
N GLY A 36 -5.84 17.22 -17.23
CA GLY A 36 -6.06 18.57 -17.71
C GLY A 36 -6.20 19.59 -16.57
N ASN A 37 -6.40 19.12 -15.34
CA ASN A 37 -6.57 19.94 -14.15
C ASN A 37 -5.38 19.77 -13.18
N PRO A 38 -4.59 20.82 -12.91
CA PRO A 38 -3.41 20.73 -12.04
C PRO A 38 -3.70 20.23 -10.62
N LEU A 39 -4.85 20.62 -10.04
CA LEU A 39 -5.23 20.18 -8.71
C LEU A 39 -5.55 18.68 -8.67
N PHE A 40 -6.24 18.17 -9.69
CA PHE A 40 -6.59 16.75 -9.76
C PHE A 40 -5.33 15.90 -9.96
N ASP A 41 -4.43 16.36 -10.83
CA ASP A 41 -3.16 15.68 -11.10
C ASP A 41 -2.31 15.58 -9.83
N ALA A 42 -2.17 16.71 -9.12
CA ALA A 42 -1.43 16.77 -7.87
C ALA A 42 -2.07 15.88 -6.79
N ALA A 43 -3.40 15.93 -6.62
CA ALA A 43 -4.13 15.12 -5.65
C ALA A 43 -4.02 13.60 -5.86
N LEU A 44 -3.76 13.16 -7.09
CA LEU A 44 -3.59 11.75 -7.44
C LEU A 44 -2.16 11.24 -7.32
N THR A 45 -1.15 12.11 -7.45
CA THR A 45 0.24 11.68 -7.71
C THR A 45 1.30 12.33 -6.84
N GLU A 46 1.06 13.51 -6.29
CA GLU A 46 2.07 14.27 -5.59
C GLU A 46 2.05 13.93 -4.10
N LYS A 47 3.03 13.18 -3.62
CA LYS A 47 3.21 12.97 -2.18
C LYS A 47 3.95 14.16 -1.60
N LEU A 48 3.46 14.73 -0.49
CA LEU A 48 4.06 15.91 0.13
C LEU A 48 5.28 15.53 1.01
N ALA A 49 6.36 15.11 0.37
CA ALA A 49 7.63 14.75 0.99
C ALA A 49 8.78 15.58 0.41
N ALA A 50 9.85 15.77 1.17
CA ALA A 50 11.05 16.46 0.66
C ALA A 50 11.66 15.67 -0.52
N THR A 51 12.11 16.39 -1.53
CA THR A 51 12.77 15.83 -2.72
C THR A 51 14.16 16.43 -2.88
N THR A 52 14.82 16.10 -3.99
CA THR A 52 16.15 16.62 -4.29
C THR A 52 16.17 18.11 -4.62
N THR A 53 15.05 18.67 -5.06
CA THR A 53 14.96 20.06 -5.53
C THR A 53 14.08 20.95 -4.64
N LEU A 54 13.18 20.35 -3.85
CA LEU A 54 12.21 21.07 -3.06
C LEU A 54 12.18 20.50 -1.64
N ASP A 55 12.26 21.38 -0.66
CA ASP A 55 12.07 20.98 0.72
C ASP A 55 10.58 20.74 1.03
N ALA A 56 10.31 19.98 2.09
CA ALA A 56 8.94 19.65 2.46
C ALA A 56 8.05 20.89 2.76
N PRO A 57 8.54 21.94 3.47
CA PRO A 57 7.78 23.18 3.63
C PRO A 57 7.36 23.82 2.30
N GLU A 58 8.26 23.89 1.32
CA GLU A 58 7.98 24.46 0.00
C GLU A 58 6.96 23.61 -0.77
N HIS A 59 7.07 22.28 -0.70
CA HIS A 59 6.05 21.36 -1.22
C HIS A 59 4.66 21.62 -0.63
N VAL A 60 4.56 21.70 0.69
CA VAL A 60 3.28 21.96 1.37
C VAL A 60 2.74 23.34 1.01
N ALA A 61 3.59 24.37 0.90
CA ALA A 61 3.16 25.71 0.51
C ALA A 61 2.58 25.76 -0.92
N ARG A 62 3.22 25.09 -1.88
CA ARG A 62 2.72 24.99 -3.27
C ARG A 62 1.41 24.21 -3.35
N ALA A 63 1.35 23.06 -2.66
CA ALA A 63 0.12 22.28 -2.58
C ALA A 63 -1.03 23.07 -1.94
N TRP A 64 -0.74 23.88 -0.92
CA TRP A 64 -1.74 24.72 -0.29
C TRP A 64 -2.24 25.86 -1.20
N ASP A 65 -1.36 26.50 -1.99
CA ASP A 65 -1.79 27.50 -2.98
C ASP A 65 -2.75 26.90 -4.03
N LEU A 66 -2.46 25.68 -4.52
CA LEU A 66 -3.35 24.95 -5.42
C LEU A 66 -4.72 24.71 -4.78
N VAL A 67 -4.75 24.22 -3.54
CA VAL A 67 -5.98 23.95 -2.81
C VAL A 67 -6.76 25.23 -2.49
N ARG A 68 -6.09 26.35 -2.18
CA ARG A 68 -6.74 27.64 -1.91
C ARG A 68 -7.47 28.19 -3.14
N ARG A 69 -6.90 27.98 -4.33
CA ARG A 69 -7.46 28.43 -5.62
C ARG A 69 -8.50 27.49 -6.19
N ALA A 70 -8.69 26.31 -5.60
CA ALA A 70 -9.72 25.37 -6.02
C ALA A 70 -11.09 26.05 -6.06
N THR A 71 -11.84 25.79 -7.12
CA THR A 71 -13.24 26.16 -7.26
C THR A 71 -14.13 25.21 -6.44
N ALA A 72 -15.38 25.61 -6.19
CA ALA A 72 -16.35 24.73 -5.52
C ALA A 72 -16.59 23.44 -6.31
N VAL A 73 -16.64 23.52 -7.64
CA VAL A 73 -16.84 22.35 -8.52
C VAL A 73 -15.67 21.37 -8.43
N GLU A 74 -14.43 21.87 -8.41
CA GLU A 74 -13.26 21.02 -8.23
C GLU A 74 -13.25 20.33 -6.87
N ARG A 75 -13.58 21.06 -5.79
CA ARG A 75 -13.67 20.48 -4.45
C ARG A 75 -14.75 19.42 -4.35
N ASP A 76 -15.96 19.69 -4.84
CA ASP A 76 -17.06 18.73 -4.85
C ASP A 76 -16.71 17.46 -5.66
N THR A 77 -16.09 17.65 -6.83
CA THR A 77 -15.61 16.53 -7.66
C THR A 77 -14.58 15.68 -6.91
N LEU A 78 -13.58 16.30 -6.29
CA LEU A 78 -12.56 15.59 -5.50
C LEU A 78 -13.15 14.93 -4.26
N ALA A 79 -14.16 15.52 -3.62
CA ALA A 79 -14.82 14.98 -2.44
C ALA A 79 -15.58 13.68 -2.78
N LYS A 80 -16.27 13.64 -3.94
CA LYS A 80 -16.90 12.42 -4.48
C LYS A 80 -15.90 11.29 -4.76
N HIS A 81 -14.65 11.63 -5.04
CA HIS A 81 -13.56 10.69 -5.30
C HIS A 81 -12.54 10.57 -4.14
N ALA A 82 -12.88 11.06 -2.95
CA ALA A 82 -11.93 11.27 -1.85
C ALA A 82 -11.15 10.00 -1.44
N HIS A 83 -11.77 8.82 -1.50
CA HIS A 83 -11.10 7.55 -1.15
C HIS A 83 -9.86 7.29 -1.99
N ALA A 84 -9.89 7.72 -3.25
CA ALA A 84 -8.85 7.47 -4.21
C ALA A 84 -7.70 8.47 -4.16
N LEU A 85 -7.85 9.61 -3.50
CA LEU A 85 -6.81 10.63 -3.41
C LEU A 85 -5.65 10.17 -2.52
N LEU A 86 -4.51 10.85 -2.59
CA LEU A 86 -3.44 10.67 -1.60
C LEU A 86 -3.85 11.29 -0.26
N ASN A 87 -3.46 10.66 0.85
CA ASN A 87 -3.90 11.10 2.19
C ASN A 87 -3.49 12.54 2.51
N ASP A 88 -2.33 12.99 2.04
CA ASP A 88 -1.86 14.37 2.19
C ASP A 88 -2.89 15.35 1.59
N TRP A 89 -3.35 15.06 0.37
CA TRP A 89 -4.31 15.91 -0.34
C TRP A 89 -5.72 15.82 0.25
N LYS A 90 -6.15 14.65 0.72
CA LYS A 90 -7.41 14.54 1.49
C LYS A 90 -7.38 15.48 2.69
N LEU A 91 -6.26 15.53 3.42
CA LEU A 91 -6.12 16.40 4.57
C LEU A 91 -6.10 17.89 4.17
N LEU A 92 -5.34 18.29 3.15
CA LEU A 92 -5.34 19.69 2.68
C LEU A 92 -6.73 20.13 2.20
N LEU A 93 -7.42 19.31 1.40
CA LEU A 93 -8.77 19.61 0.93
C LEU A 93 -9.77 19.68 2.08
N ALA A 94 -9.64 18.83 3.11
CA ALA A 94 -10.44 18.92 4.33
C ALA A 94 -10.17 20.22 5.11
N LEU A 95 -8.92 20.66 5.22
CA LEU A 95 -8.56 21.92 5.88
C LEU A 95 -9.12 23.13 5.13
N ARG A 96 -9.12 23.08 3.80
CA ARG A 96 -9.73 24.14 2.97
C ARG A 96 -11.24 24.18 3.09
N ALA A 97 -11.89 23.03 3.03
CA ALA A 97 -13.34 22.94 3.27
C ALA A 97 -13.69 23.49 4.68
N TRP A 98 -12.85 23.19 5.67
CA TRP A 98 -13.02 23.71 7.03
C TRP A 98 -12.95 25.24 7.09
N GLU A 99 -11.93 25.84 6.46
CA GLU A 99 -11.73 27.29 6.35
C GLU A 99 -12.93 27.98 5.68
N LEU A 100 -13.56 27.31 4.71
CA LEU A 100 -14.71 27.84 3.96
C LEU A 100 -16.07 27.60 4.63
N GLY A 101 -16.15 26.82 5.71
CA GLY A 101 -17.44 26.47 6.31
C GLY A 101 -18.18 25.33 5.60
N GLU A 102 -17.49 24.55 4.77
CA GLU A 102 -18.04 23.47 3.95
C GLU A 102 -18.06 22.14 4.73
N ASP A 103 -18.96 22.03 5.72
CA ASP A 103 -18.97 20.93 6.69
C ASP A 103 -19.20 19.53 6.04
N MET A 104 -19.89 19.46 4.88
CA MET A 104 -20.14 18.20 4.17
C MET A 104 -18.86 17.66 3.52
N GLU A 105 -18.10 18.51 2.85
CA GLU A 105 -16.84 18.21 2.19
C GLU A 105 -15.77 17.84 3.23
N VAL A 106 -15.71 18.55 4.38
CA VAL A 106 -14.89 18.14 5.52
C VAL A 106 -15.18 16.70 5.90
N ARG A 107 -16.47 16.34 6.08
CA ARG A 107 -16.87 14.98 6.45
C ARG A 107 -16.46 13.97 5.39
N GLN A 108 -16.60 14.27 4.10
CA GLN A 108 -16.23 13.35 3.01
C GLN A 108 -14.72 13.09 2.98
N PHE A 109 -13.89 14.14 2.99
CA PHE A 109 -12.44 13.98 2.97
C PHE A 109 -11.90 13.32 4.24
N VAL A 110 -12.38 13.71 5.41
CA VAL A 110 -11.95 13.10 6.69
C VAL A 110 -12.42 11.65 6.78
N ARG A 111 -13.63 11.31 6.33
CA ARG A 111 -14.08 9.89 6.29
C ARG A 111 -13.27 9.04 5.30
N ALA A 112 -12.63 9.64 4.30
CA ALA A 112 -11.75 8.93 3.38
C ALA A 112 -10.31 8.71 3.93
N LEU A 113 -9.96 9.35 5.04
CA LEU A 113 -8.66 9.20 5.71
C LEU A 113 -8.61 7.96 6.63
N PRO A 114 -7.42 7.39 6.90
CA PRO A 114 -7.25 6.39 7.97
C PRO A 114 -7.54 7.00 9.36
N TRP A 115 -7.98 6.19 10.33
CA TRP A 115 -8.37 6.66 11.66
C TRP A 115 -7.32 7.52 12.38
N GLY A 116 -6.03 7.19 12.28
CA GLY A 116 -4.96 8.01 12.87
C GLY A 116 -4.97 9.44 12.34
N TRP A 117 -5.28 9.64 11.05
CA TRP A 117 -5.38 10.97 10.43
C TRP A 117 -6.70 11.66 10.81
N ARG A 118 -7.81 10.91 10.89
CA ARG A 118 -9.11 11.46 11.34
C ARG A 118 -9.01 12.04 12.74
N LEU A 119 -8.46 11.25 13.67
CA LEU A 119 -8.30 11.64 15.07
C LEU A 119 -7.30 12.80 15.23
N ALA A 120 -6.37 12.96 14.29
CA ALA A 120 -5.41 14.06 14.28
C ALA A 120 -5.93 15.32 13.56
N PHE A 121 -7.07 15.27 12.87
CA PHE A 121 -7.60 16.40 12.11
C PHE A 121 -7.72 17.70 12.93
N PRO A 122 -8.22 17.68 14.19
CA PRO A 122 -8.27 18.91 14.99
C PRO A 122 -6.89 19.50 15.28
N THR A 123 -5.90 18.64 15.52
CA THR A 123 -4.50 19.08 15.65
C THR A 123 -4.09 19.82 14.39
N CYS A 124 -4.35 19.26 13.20
CA CYS A 124 -4.01 19.90 11.92
C CYS A 124 -4.69 21.26 11.70
N VAL A 125 -5.94 21.43 12.13
CA VAL A 125 -6.68 22.71 12.05
C VAL A 125 -6.04 23.75 12.97
N VAL A 126 -5.70 23.36 14.20
CA VAL A 126 -5.15 24.29 15.22
C VAL A 126 -3.72 24.68 14.91
N ASN A 127 -2.88 23.69 14.66
CA ASN A 127 -1.46 23.80 14.37
C ASN A 127 -1.13 22.74 13.32
N PRO A 128 -0.87 23.10 12.05
CA PRO A 128 -0.42 22.14 11.05
C PRO A 128 1.03 21.73 11.38
N ALA A 129 1.21 21.02 12.49
CA ALA A 129 2.45 20.39 12.83
C ALA A 129 2.72 19.39 11.71
N ALA A 130 3.76 19.68 10.93
CA ALA A 130 4.25 18.89 9.81
C ALA A 130 4.49 17.40 10.11
N GLN A 131 4.32 16.94 11.35
CA GLN A 131 4.40 15.53 11.72
C GLN A 131 3.46 14.64 10.90
N LEU A 132 2.25 15.10 10.56
CA LEU A 132 1.29 14.27 9.82
C LEU A 132 1.58 14.19 8.33
N PHE A 133 1.89 15.32 7.69
CA PHE A 133 2.25 15.37 6.26
C PHE A 133 3.61 14.73 5.98
N THR A 134 4.59 14.90 6.86
CA THR A 134 5.98 14.53 6.56
C THR A 134 6.49 13.35 7.35
N GLY A 135 5.73 12.80 8.30
CA GLY A 135 6.10 11.63 9.13
C GLY A 135 7.34 11.78 10.01
N TRP A 136 8.14 12.86 9.87
CA TRP A 136 9.53 12.84 10.31
C TRP A 136 10.02 14.13 11.00
N ARG A 137 9.33 15.29 10.96
CA ARG A 137 9.79 16.53 11.67
C ARG A 137 8.69 17.42 12.27
N LYS A 138 9.00 18.00 13.44
CA LYS A 138 8.14 18.82 14.32
C LYS A 138 8.12 20.34 14.02
N ARG A 139 8.65 20.81 12.89
CA ARG A 139 8.91 22.25 12.70
C ARG A 139 8.61 22.74 11.29
N VAL A 140 7.33 22.93 11.00
CA VAL A 140 6.90 23.89 9.97
C VAL A 140 6.10 24.97 10.70
N SER A 141 6.48 26.22 10.48
CA SER A 141 6.09 27.36 11.33
C SER A 141 4.96 28.22 10.76
N PHE A 142 4.20 27.72 9.78
CA PHE A 142 3.06 28.46 9.22
C PHE A 142 1.75 27.74 9.49
N ARG A 143 0.71 28.51 9.80
CA ARG A 143 -0.66 28.04 10.03
C ARG A 143 -1.41 28.00 8.70
N LEU A 144 -2.09 26.89 8.41
CA LEU A 144 -2.87 26.74 7.17
C LEU A 144 -4.26 27.36 7.31
N VAL A 145 -4.90 27.18 8.47
CA VAL A 145 -6.24 27.70 8.78
C VAL A 145 -6.11 28.89 9.72
N GLU A 146 -6.55 30.07 9.31
CA GLU A 146 -6.42 31.30 10.10
C GLU A 146 -7.35 31.32 11.32
N ASP A 147 -8.62 30.91 11.16
CA ASP A 147 -9.61 30.74 12.23
C ASP A 147 -10.03 29.27 12.38
N PRO A 148 -9.65 28.59 13.48
CA PRO A 148 -10.04 27.21 13.74
C PRO A 148 -11.53 26.97 13.91
N ARG A 149 -12.36 28.00 14.15
CA ARG A 149 -13.76 27.83 14.56
C ARG A 149 -13.87 26.88 15.76
N TRP A 150 -13.20 27.23 16.87
CA TRP A 150 -12.95 26.35 18.03
C TRP A 150 -14.16 25.55 18.52
N ASP A 151 -15.34 26.16 18.62
CA ASP A 151 -16.55 25.47 19.09
C ASP A 151 -17.06 24.44 18.08
N ALA A 152 -17.06 24.78 16.79
CA ALA A 152 -17.37 23.84 15.72
C ALA A 152 -16.34 22.70 15.70
N LEU A 153 -15.05 22.99 15.91
CA LEU A 153 -13.98 22.00 15.91
C LEU A 153 -14.12 21.02 17.09
N ARG A 154 -14.47 21.53 18.28
CA ARG A 154 -14.78 20.71 19.46
C ARG A 154 -15.98 19.82 19.21
N HIS A 155 -17.05 20.36 18.62
CA HIS A 155 -18.24 19.59 18.26
C HIS A 155 -17.92 18.49 17.25
N TYR A 156 -17.19 18.81 16.19
CA TYR A 156 -16.77 17.83 15.20
C TYR A 156 -15.85 16.75 15.79
N TYR A 157 -14.93 17.13 16.67
CA TYR A 157 -14.07 16.15 17.34
C TYR A 157 -14.85 15.20 18.23
N ARG A 158 -15.89 15.68 18.92
CA ARG A 158 -16.82 14.82 19.65
C ARG A 158 -17.49 13.78 18.75
N GLU A 159 -17.95 14.18 17.56
CA GLU A 159 -18.49 13.23 16.58
C GLU A 159 -17.45 12.19 16.14
N LEU A 160 -16.21 12.61 15.91
CA LEU A 160 -15.11 11.71 15.55
C LEU A 160 -14.82 10.70 16.67
N LEU A 161 -14.77 11.15 17.93
CA LEU A 161 -14.57 10.28 19.09
C LEU A 161 -15.72 9.30 19.25
N ALA A 162 -16.96 9.74 19.02
CA ALA A 162 -18.14 8.88 19.07
C ALA A 162 -18.10 7.79 17.99
N ALA A 163 -17.68 8.13 16.78
CA ALA A 163 -17.57 7.19 15.66
C ALA A 163 -16.33 6.28 15.71
N ALA A 164 -15.30 6.66 16.48
CA ALA A 164 -14.04 5.92 16.53
C ALA A 164 -14.21 4.56 17.22
N PRO A 165 -13.79 3.45 16.58
CA PRO A 165 -13.79 2.15 17.23
C PRO A 165 -12.75 2.13 18.35
N GLY A 166 -13.02 1.38 19.43
CA GLY A 166 -12.12 1.28 20.58
C GLY A 166 -10.69 0.86 20.21
N THR A 167 -10.54 0.01 19.19
CA THR A 167 -9.24 -0.40 18.64
C THR A 167 -8.43 0.78 18.09
N ALA A 168 -9.07 1.72 17.39
CA ALA A 168 -8.42 2.93 16.88
C ALA A 168 -8.06 3.88 18.03
N LEU A 169 -8.96 4.08 18.99
CA LEU A 169 -8.71 4.92 20.16
C LEU A 169 -7.51 4.41 20.98
N LEU A 170 -7.41 3.09 21.17
CA LEU A 170 -6.28 2.48 21.88
C LEU A 170 -4.97 2.58 21.07
N LYS A 171 -5.02 2.31 19.76
CA LYS A 171 -3.84 2.35 18.87
C LYS A 171 -3.28 3.76 18.71
N TYR A 172 -4.15 4.77 18.65
CA TYR A 172 -3.80 6.17 18.40
C TYR A 172 -3.99 7.06 19.63
N ARG A 173 -3.84 6.49 20.84
CA ARG A 173 -4.05 7.20 22.12
C ARG A 173 -3.26 8.51 22.25
N SER A 174 -2.03 8.55 21.73
CA SER A 174 -1.19 9.75 21.78
C SER A 174 -1.72 10.87 20.90
N THR A 175 -2.29 10.51 19.75
CA THR A 175 -2.97 11.46 18.85
C THR A 175 -4.22 12.03 19.49
N VAL A 176 -5.00 11.18 20.19
CA VAL A 176 -6.17 11.61 20.96
C VAL A 176 -5.76 12.56 22.09
N GLN A 177 -4.72 12.22 22.84
CA GLN A 177 -4.17 13.05 23.91
C GLN A 177 -3.79 14.45 23.39
N GLU A 178 -3.05 14.52 22.29
CA GLU A 178 -2.60 15.77 21.69
C GLU A 178 -3.78 16.64 21.22
N ALA A 179 -4.74 16.05 20.50
CA ALA A 179 -5.92 16.76 20.03
C ALA A 179 -6.77 17.28 21.20
N MET A 180 -7.00 16.47 22.24
CA MET A 180 -7.74 16.89 23.44
C MET A 180 -7.05 18.04 24.17
N ALA A 181 -5.72 17.97 24.33
CA ALA A 181 -4.94 19.02 24.99
C ALA A 181 -5.06 20.35 24.23
N LEU A 182 -4.92 20.32 22.90
CA LEU A 182 -5.00 21.51 22.05
C LEU A 182 -6.40 22.14 22.02
N LEU A 183 -7.45 21.33 22.07
CA LEU A 183 -8.83 21.81 22.06
C LEU A 183 -9.30 22.36 23.41
N HIS A 184 -8.48 22.25 24.47
CA HIS A 184 -8.93 22.37 25.86
C HIS A 184 -10.22 21.55 26.08
N TYR A 185 -10.19 20.31 25.57
CA TYR A 185 -11.38 19.49 25.45
C TYR A 185 -11.96 19.18 26.82
N ARG A 186 -13.26 19.42 26.99
CA ARG A 186 -13.99 19.08 28.21
C ARG A 186 -14.83 17.85 27.93
N PRO A 187 -14.46 16.68 28.48
CA PRO A 187 -15.24 15.47 28.29
C PRO A 187 -16.67 15.64 28.80
N ASP A 188 -17.63 15.26 27.96
CA ASP A 188 -19.05 15.22 28.31
C ASP A 188 -19.54 13.77 28.31
N GLY A 189 -20.23 13.37 29.38
CA GLY A 189 -20.60 11.97 29.60
C GLY A 189 -19.45 11.02 29.96
N GLU A 190 -19.80 9.78 30.27
CA GLU A 190 -18.91 8.76 30.83
C GLU A 190 -17.90 8.21 29.81
N ARG A 191 -18.34 8.06 28.56
CA ARG A 191 -17.51 7.57 27.45
C ARG A 191 -16.33 8.49 27.18
N GLU A 192 -16.57 9.79 27.04
CA GLU A 192 -15.51 10.74 26.74
C GLU A 192 -14.53 10.87 27.90
N ARG A 193 -15.02 10.83 29.16
CA ARG A 193 -14.16 10.80 30.35
C ARG A 193 -13.23 9.60 30.32
N SER A 194 -13.77 8.42 30.03
CA SER A 194 -12.97 7.20 29.91
C SER A 194 -11.90 7.28 28.81
N ILE A 195 -12.20 7.88 27.66
CA ILE A 195 -11.22 8.10 26.58
C ILE A 195 -10.14 9.10 27.02
N HIS A 196 -10.55 10.18 27.68
CA HIS A 196 -9.63 11.18 28.22
C HIS A 196 -8.67 10.54 29.24
N ASP A 197 -9.18 9.77 30.19
CA ASP A 197 -8.37 9.14 31.24
C ASP A 197 -7.39 8.10 30.68
N LEU A 198 -7.83 7.34 29.65
CA LEU A 198 -6.95 6.48 28.85
C LEU A 198 -5.80 7.28 28.22
N ALA A 199 -6.11 8.43 27.60
CA ALA A 199 -5.15 9.20 26.82
C ALA A 199 -4.13 9.94 27.71
N PHE A 200 -4.54 10.44 28.87
CA PHE A 200 -3.70 11.24 29.77
C PHE A 200 -3.05 10.45 30.92
N ALA A 201 -3.31 9.14 31.00
CA ALA A 201 -2.73 8.25 32.02
C ALA A 201 -2.92 8.78 33.45
N ARG A 202 -4.18 8.88 33.89
CA ARG A 202 -4.54 8.76 35.30
C ARG A 202 -5.02 7.33 35.48
N GLY A 203 -4.34 6.55 36.32
CA GLY A 203 -4.48 5.10 36.43
C GLY A 203 -5.81 4.59 36.97
N ASP A 204 -6.89 5.36 36.92
CA ASP A 204 -8.17 5.02 37.52
C ASP A 204 -9.12 4.48 36.43
N GLY A 205 -9.88 3.45 36.78
CA GLY A 205 -10.55 2.55 35.84
C GLY A 205 -11.39 3.23 34.77
N ILE A 206 -11.41 2.63 33.58
CA ILE A 206 -12.39 2.96 32.54
C ILE A 206 -13.78 2.59 33.07
N ALA A 207 -14.66 3.58 33.17
CA ALA A 207 -16.00 3.39 33.69
C ALA A 207 -16.97 2.86 32.62
N ASP A 208 -16.76 3.23 31.35
CA ASP A 208 -17.66 2.86 30.26
C ASP A 208 -17.39 1.43 29.72
N PRO A 209 -18.33 0.48 29.92
CA PRO A 209 -18.19 -0.90 29.42
C PRO A 209 -18.32 -1.01 27.89
N THR A 210 -18.77 0.03 27.19
CA THR A 210 -18.91 0.05 25.72
C THR A 210 -17.58 0.33 24.99
N LEU A 211 -16.52 0.72 25.71
CA LEU A 211 -15.21 1.02 25.17
C LEU A 211 -14.31 -0.21 25.04
N GLU A 212 -14.83 -1.36 24.62
CA GLU A 212 -13.97 -2.50 24.30
C GLU A 212 -13.21 -2.24 22.96
N PRO A 213 -11.93 -2.65 22.83
CA PRO A 213 -11.13 -3.46 23.77
C PRO A 213 -10.34 -2.66 24.83
N ILE A 214 -10.65 -1.38 25.04
CA ILE A 214 -9.92 -0.51 25.97
C ILE A 214 -10.13 -0.95 27.43
N GLY A 215 -11.37 -1.31 27.80
CA GLY A 215 -11.67 -1.88 29.11
C GLY A 215 -10.82 -3.12 29.40
N THR A 216 -10.75 -4.05 28.43
CA THR A 216 -9.87 -5.22 28.52
C THR A 216 -8.40 -4.83 28.68
N TYR A 217 -7.91 -3.82 27.94
CA TYR A 217 -6.52 -3.36 28.06
C TYR A 217 -6.17 -2.89 29.48
N VAL A 218 -7.03 -2.08 30.11
CA VAL A 218 -6.79 -1.56 31.46
C VAL A 218 -6.79 -2.69 32.49
N ARG A 219 -7.83 -3.55 32.47
CA ARG A 219 -7.89 -4.71 33.38
C ARG A 219 -6.67 -5.62 33.19
N ALA A 220 -6.23 -5.82 31.94
CA ALA A 220 -5.13 -6.71 31.64
C ALA A 220 -3.79 -6.13 32.11
N ARG A 221 -3.56 -4.83 31.92
CA ARG A 221 -2.41 -4.09 32.47
C ARG A 221 -2.34 -4.23 33.99
N ASP A 222 -3.47 -4.04 34.67
CA ASP A 222 -3.51 -4.05 36.14
C ASP A 222 -3.35 -5.47 36.70
N ALA A 223 -3.97 -6.47 36.06
CA ALA A 223 -3.79 -7.88 36.40
C ALA A 223 -2.34 -8.36 36.19
N LEU A 224 -1.67 -7.88 35.13
CA LEU A 224 -0.27 -8.18 34.86
C LEU A 224 0.65 -7.61 35.96
N LYS A 225 0.34 -6.41 36.48
CA LYS A 225 1.08 -5.79 37.60
C LYS A 225 0.87 -6.48 38.94
N SER A 226 -0.35 -6.92 39.26
CA SER A 226 -0.69 -7.44 40.60
C SER A 226 -0.63 -8.97 40.71
N GLY A 227 -0.89 -9.69 39.62
CA GLY A 227 -1.07 -11.15 39.61
C GLY A 227 -0.34 -11.90 38.49
N GLY A 228 0.53 -11.21 37.75
CA GLY A 228 1.38 -11.80 36.72
C GLY A 228 0.63 -12.42 35.54
N ALA A 229 1.26 -13.37 34.84
CA ALA A 229 0.75 -13.93 33.59
C ALA A 229 -0.58 -14.71 33.74
N ALA A 230 -0.80 -15.39 34.87
CA ALA A 230 -2.04 -16.13 35.11
C ALA A 230 -3.26 -15.19 35.25
N ALA A 231 -3.13 -14.12 36.04
CA ALA A 231 -4.19 -13.13 36.19
C ALA A 231 -4.44 -12.37 34.88
N PHE A 232 -3.36 -12.04 34.15
CA PHE A 232 -3.44 -11.44 32.83
C PHE A 232 -4.24 -12.30 31.85
N LEU A 233 -3.95 -13.60 31.75
CA LEU A 233 -4.69 -14.52 30.89
C LEU A 233 -6.19 -14.58 31.23
N LYS A 234 -6.53 -14.66 32.52
CA LYS A 234 -7.94 -14.66 32.96
C LYS A 234 -8.70 -13.42 32.47
N VAL A 235 -8.06 -12.26 32.45
CA VAL A 235 -8.66 -11.03 31.90
C VAL A 235 -8.82 -11.13 30.40
N LEU A 236 -7.81 -11.62 29.68
CA LEU A 236 -7.88 -11.74 28.22
C LEU A 236 -8.94 -12.75 27.77
N ASP A 237 -9.12 -13.85 28.51
CA ASP A 237 -10.12 -14.89 28.20
C ASP A 237 -11.55 -14.38 28.39
N ALA A 238 -11.77 -13.46 29.35
CA ALA A 238 -13.06 -12.86 29.63
C ALA A 238 -13.33 -11.56 28.81
N GLY A 239 -12.32 -11.05 28.10
CA GLY A 239 -12.33 -9.73 27.48
C GLY A 239 -12.35 -9.74 25.96
N ALA A 240 -12.48 -8.55 25.38
CA ALA A 240 -12.37 -8.37 23.94
C ALA A 240 -10.90 -8.46 23.48
N PRO A 241 -10.61 -8.99 22.28
CA PRO A 241 -9.25 -9.06 21.76
C PRO A 241 -8.58 -7.68 21.68
N LEU A 242 -7.36 -7.59 22.20
CA LEU A 242 -6.56 -6.37 22.12
C LEU A 242 -5.94 -6.23 20.71
N PRO A 243 -5.65 -5.01 20.23
CA PRO A 243 -4.73 -4.83 19.11
C PRO A 243 -3.36 -5.45 19.46
N ILE A 244 -2.75 -6.19 18.53
CA ILE A 244 -1.47 -6.88 18.78
C ILE A 244 -0.36 -5.94 19.27
N THR A 245 -0.33 -4.69 18.82
CA THR A 245 0.64 -3.69 19.29
C THR A 245 0.48 -3.40 20.78
N SER A 246 -0.74 -3.26 21.26
CA SER A 246 -1.06 -3.10 22.68
C SER A 246 -0.76 -4.36 23.48
N PHE A 247 -1.14 -5.53 22.97
CA PHE A 247 -0.87 -6.83 23.59
C PHE A 247 0.63 -7.08 23.76
N MET A 248 1.41 -6.94 22.67
CA MET A 248 2.87 -7.10 22.70
C MET A 248 3.54 -6.03 23.57
N GLY A 249 2.99 -4.82 23.62
CA GLY A 249 3.46 -3.76 24.52
C GLY A 249 3.32 -4.15 26.00
N LEU A 250 2.20 -4.78 26.38
CA LEU A 250 2.01 -5.31 27.74
C LEU A 250 3.00 -6.43 28.04
N LEU A 251 3.15 -7.42 27.16
CA LEU A 251 4.13 -8.50 27.33
C LEU A 251 5.55 -7.96 27.49
N GLY A 252 5.96 -7.02 26.63
CA GLY A 252 7.27 -6.39 26.67
C GLY A 252 7.52 -5.62 27.98
N SER A 253 6.51 -4.90 28.48
CA SER A 253 6.61 -4.16 29.74
C SER A 253 6.80 -5.07 30.98
N SER A 254 6.43 -6.34 30.86
CA SER A 254 6.63 -7.36 31.90
C SER A 254 7.64 -8.43 31.51
N GLN A 255 8.46 -8.16 30.50
CA GLN A 255 9.55 -9.02 30.04
C GLN A 255 9.12 -10.44 29.65
N ILE A 256 7.85 -10.65 29.30
CA ILE A 256 7.32 -11.94 28.86
C ILE A 256 7.63 -12.12 27.37
N ARG A 257 8.21 -13.26 27.00
CA ARG A 257 8.55 -13.60 25.61
C ARG A 257 7.79 -14.84 25.14
N LEU A 258 7.08 -14.71 24.02
CA LEU A 258 6.27 -15.81 23.45
C LEU A 258 7.08 -17.02 23.02
N ARG A 259 8.37 -16.85 22.71
CA ARG A 259 9.27 -17.95 22.31
C ARG A 259 9.68 -18.86 23.47
N GLU A 260 9.55 -18.39 24.71
CA GLU A 260 9.95 -19.15 25.89
C GLU A 260 8.83 -20.11 26.29
N ASN A 261 9.20 -21.34 26.63
CA ASN A 261 8.24 -22.35 27.10
C ASN A 261 7.99 -22.16 28.59
N THR A 262 7.05 -21.27 28.89
CA THR A 262 6.50 -21.06 30.24
C THR A 262 5.17 -21.80 30.38
N PRO A 263 4.66 -22.03 31.61
CA PRO A 263 3.35 -22.67 31.83
C PRO A 263 2.19 -21.98 31.12
N HIS A 264 2.34 -20.69 30.80
CA HIS A 264 1.34 -19.84 30.17
C HIS A 264 1.59 -19.61 28.67
N ALA A 265 2.68 -20.16 28.11
CA ALA A 265 3.13 -19.84 26.76
C ALA A 265 2.09 -20.18 25.69
N THR A 266 1.44 -21.35 25.79
CA THR A 266 0.40 -21.76 24.83
C THR A 266 -0.75 -20.76 24.81
N ALA A 267 -1.39 -20.49 25.96
CA ALA A 267 -2.51 -19.55 26.02
C ALA A 267 -2.13 -18.12 25.56
N LEU A 268 -0.91 -17.67 25.87
CA LEU A 268 -0.42 -16.37 25.40
C LEU A 268 -0.20 -16.33 23.88
N ARG A 269 0.24 -17.45 23.27
CA ARG A 269 0.38 -17.59 21.82
C ARG A 269 -0.98 -17.59 21.13
N ASP A 270 -1.97 -18.28 21.69
CA ASP A 270 -3.36 -18.27 21.20
C ASP A 270 -3.93 -16.83 21.20
N HIS A 271 -3.68 -16.09 22.28
CA HIS A 271 -4.05 -14.67 22.36
C HIS A 271 -3.29 -13.79 21.36
N ALA A 272 -1.99 -14.02 21.16
CA ALA A 272 -1.22 -13.28 20.16
C ALA A 272 -1.81 -13.45 18.76
N VAL A 273 -2.17 -14.69 18.40
CA VAL A 273 -2.86 -15.01 17.14
C VAL A 273 -4.18 -14.26 17.04
N ARG A 274 -5.02 -14.29 18.08
CA ARG A 274 -6.31 -13.55 18.12
C ARG A 274 -6.15 -12.03 18.00
N CYS A 275 -5.12 -11.46 18.64
CA CYS A 275 -4.90 -10.01 18.73
C CYS A 275 -4.36 -9.40 17.42
N ALA A 276 -3.70 -10.17 16.57
CA ALA A 276 -3.14 -9.68 15.32
C ALA A 276 -4.21 -9.47 14.25
N THR A 277 -4.13 -8.35 13.53
CA THR A 277 -4.89 -8.18 12.29
C THR A 277 -4.40 -9.16 11.22
N PRO A 278 -5.21 -9.47 10.20
CA PRO A 278 -4.80 -10.27 9.05
C PRO A 278 -3.39 -9.96 8.52
N VAL A 279 -3.10 -8.68 8.26
CA VAL A 279 -1.79 -8.25 7.76
C VAL A 279 -0.68 -8.47 8.78
N GLU A 280 -0.91 -8.09 10.05
CA GLU A 280 0.10 -8.25 11.10
C GLU A 280 0.43 -9.73 11.34
N SER A 281 -0.55 -10.62 11.23
CA SER A 281 -0.34 -12.07 11.32
C SER A 281 0.55 -12.60 10.21
N LEU A 282 0.31 -12.17 8.97
CA LEU A 282 1.14 -12.54 7.81
C LEU A 282 2.59 -12.07 7.98
N LEU A 283 2.78 -10.84 8.42
CA LEU A 283 4.11 -10.24 8.62
C LEU A 283 4.91 -10.93 9.75
N ARG A 284 4.25 -11.71 10.61
CA ARG A 284 4.87 -12.41 11.75
C ARG A 284 5.03 -13.91 11.55
N LEU A 285 4.69 -14.46 10.38
CA LEU A 285 4.80 -15.90 10.11
C LEU A 285 6.21 -16.44 10.43
N ALA A 286 7.26 -15.75 9.99
CA ALA A 286 8.64 -16.15 10.28
C ALA A 286 8.98 -16.07 11.79
N GLU A 287 8.53 -15.00 12.47
CA GLU A 287 8.73 -14.80 13.91
C GLU A 287 8.02 -15.88 14.74
N TRP A 288 6.81 -16.27 14.32
CA TRP A 288 5.93 -17.18 15.05
C TRP A 288 6.13 -18.65 14.68
N ALA A 289 6.85 -18.92 13.59
CA ALA A 289 7.12 -20.27 13.08
C ALA A 289 7.56 -21.29 14.15
N PRO A 290 8.41 -20.97 15.13
CA PRO A 290 8.86 -21.95 16.12
C PRO A 290 7.75 -22.55 17.00
N TRP A 291 6.56 -21.91 17.06
CA TRP A 291 5.49 -22.33 17.97
C TRP A 291 4.09 -22.35 17.36
N LEU A 292 3.92 -21.96 16.08
CA LEU A 292 2.63 -22.04 15.40
C LEU A 292 2.17 -23.50 15.24
N THR A 293 1.01 -23.84 15.83
CA THR A 293 0.32 -25.14 15.70
C THR A 293 -0.59 -25.13 14.47
N ASP A 294 -1.10 -26.30 14.06
CA ASP A 294 -2.00 -26.38 12.89
C ASP A 294 -3.31 -25.64 13.15
N ALA A 295 -3.82 -25.69 14.39
CA ALA A 295 -4.96 -24.88 14.81
C ALA A 295 -4.69 -23.37 14.66
N HIS A 296 -3.48 -22.89 14.99
CA HIS A 296 -3.12 -21.50 14.75
C HIS A 296 -3.10 -21.16 13.26
N VAL A 297 -2.52 -22.04 12.44
CA VAL A 297 -2.48 -21.85 11.00
C VAL A 297 -3.89 -21.76 10.42
N GLU A 298 -4.78 -22.68 10.80
CA GLU A 298 -6.17 -22.68 10.36
C GLU A 298 -6.90 -21.39 10.76
N GLN A 299 -6.80 -21.01 12.03
CA GLN A 299 -7.42 -19.79 12.55
C GLN A 299 -6.91 -18.53 11.84
N LEU A 300 -5.59 -18.41 11.64
CA LEU A 300 -4.98 -17.30 10.92
C LEU A 300 -5.45 -17.26 9.47
N SER A 301 -5.47 -18.41 8.82
CA SER A 301 -5.88 -18.56 7.42
C SER A 301 -7.33 -18.14 7.22
N ALA A 302 -8.24 -18.60 8.09
CA ALA A 302 -9.66 -18.25 8.05
C ALA A 302 -9.87 -16.74 8.21
N ARG A 303 -9.20 -16.12 9.20
CA ARG A 303 -9.34 -14.68 9.47
C ARG A 303 -8.78 -13.82 8.35
N VAL A 304 -7.65 -14.22 7.76
CA VAL A 304 -7.08 -13.49 6.63
C VAL A 304 -7.99 -13.62 5.42
N ARG A 305 -8.48 -14.82 5.12
CA ARG A 305 -9.44 -15.03 4.03
C ARG A 305 -10.70 -14.20 4.22
N GLU A 306 -11.31 -14.23 5.40
CA GLU A 306 -12.51 -13.44 5.70
C GLU A 306 -12.26 -11.95 5.47
N ALA A 307 -11.14 -11.43 5.97
CA ALA A 307 -10.84 -10.01 5.83
C ALA A 307 -10.57 -9.59 4.38
N VAL A 308 -9.83 -10.39 3.62
CA VAL A 308 -9.43 -10.03 2.25
C VAL A 308 -10.53 -10.35 1.25
N ILE A 309 -11.03 -11.58 1.28
CA ILE A 309 -11.95 -12.10 0.28
C ILE A 309 -13.37 -11.61 0.56
N ASP A 310 -13.84 -11.74 1.81
CA ASP A 310 -15.25 -11.45 2.13
C ASP A 310 -15.47 -9.96 2.41
N ARG A 311 -14.48 -9.29 3.01
CA ARG A 311 -14.56 -7.86 3.37
C ARG A 311 -13.77 -6.92 2.46
N GLY A 312 -13.04 -7.44 1.48
CA GLY A 312 -12.31 -6.63 0.49
C GLY A 312 -11.15 -5.82 1.07
N PHE A 313 -10.49 -6.32 2.13
CA PHE A 313 -9.34 -5.63 2.70
C PHE A 313 -8.10 -5.79 1.82
N ASP A 314 -7.56 -4.69 1.31
CA ASP A 314 -6.34 -4.72 0.50
C ASP A 314 -5.11 -5.08 1.34
N ILE A 315 -4.40 -6.13 0.92
CA ILE A 315 -3.10 -6.47 1.50
C ILE A 315 -1.99 -6.20 0.47
N PRO A 316 -0.88 -5.55 0.86
CA PRO A 316 0.25 -5.33 -0.04
C PRO A 316 0.86 -6.68 -0.46
N PHE A 317 0.54 -7.12 -1.68
CA PHE A 317 0.89 -8.42 -2.27
C PHE A 317 2.35 -8.83 -2.00
N ALA A 318 3.30 -7.94 -2.27
CA ALA A 318 4.71 -8.26 -2.09
C ALA A 318 5.16 -8.29 -0.62
N LYS A 319 4.52 -7.54 0.28
CA LYS A 319 4.82 -7.68 1.72
C LYS A 319 4.36 -9.05 2.22
N VAL A 320 3.21 -9.52 1.75
CA VAL A 320 2.71 -10.87 2.05
C VAL A 320 3.64 -11.92 1.49
N LEU A 321 3.98 -11.82 0.20
CA LEU A 321 4.85 -12.79 -0.45
C LEU A 321 6.23 -12.83 0.20
N ARG A 322 6.84 -11.69 0.49
CA ARG A 322 8.12 -11.62 1.20
C ARG A 322 8.03 -12.21 2.61
N ALA A 323 6.96 -11.92 3.35
CA ALA A 323 6.76 -12.48 4.68
C ALA A 323 6.55 -14.00 4.64
N PHE A 324 5.82 -14.50 3.64
CA PHE A 324 5.65 -15.93 3.39
C PHE A 324 6.98 -16.60 3.03
N LEU A 325 7.75 -16.04 2.08
CA LEU A 325 9.04 -16.58 1.65
C LEU A 325 10.12 -16.51 2.75
N ALA A 326 9.98 -15.57 3.70
CA ALA A 326 10.84 -15.50 4.88
C ALA A 326 10.51 -16.57 5.93
N ALA A 327 9.35 -17.22 5.84
CA ALA A 327 8.97 -18.28 6.76
C ALA A 327 9.74 -19.59 6.45
N PRO A 328 10.08 -20.39 7.48
CA PRO A 328 10.69 -21.70 7.30
C PRO A 328 9.85 -22.62 6.39
N GLN A 329 10.52 -23.48 5.61
CA GLN A 329 9.88 -24.42 4.67
C GLN A 329 8.70 -25.20 5.27
N PRO A 330 8.81 -25.77 6.50
CA PRO A 330 7.70 -26.52 7.08
C PRO A 330 6.44 -25.67 7.31
N LEU A 331 6.61 -24.39 7.70
CA LEU A 331 5.48 -23.48 7.86
C LEU A 331 4.90 -23.07 6.52
N ARG A 332 5.74 -22.82 5.50
CA ARG A 332 5.28 -22.49 4.15
C ARG A 332 4.35 -23.56 3.59
N ARG A 333 4.70 -24.85 3.75
CA ARG A 333 3.85 -25.98 3.35
C ARG A 333 2.50 -25.97 4.05
N ARG A 334 2.48 -25.70 5.36
CA ARG A 334 1.25 -25.69 6.18
C ARG A 334 0.30 -24.55 5.84
N VAL A 335 0.83 -23.37 5.48
CA VAL A 335 0.01 -22.19 5.14
C VAL A 335 -0.25 -22.03 3.63
N ARG A 336 0.35 -22.87 2.77
CA ARG A 336 0.22 -22.80 1.31
C ARG A 336 -1.24 -22.82 0.86
N ASP A 337 -1.95 -23.90 1.15
CA ASP A 337 -3.32 -24.12 0.68
C ASP A 337 -4.38 -23.35 1.45
N PRO A 338 -4.35 -23.29 2.80
CA PRO A 338 -5.42 -22.61 3.52
C PRO A 338 -5.35 -21.08 3.41
N LEU A 339 -4.18 -20.52 3.06
CA LEU A 339 -3.94 -19.08 3.08
C LEU A 339 -3.35 -18.53 1.77
N LEU A 340 -2.14 -18.96 1.39
CA LEU A 340 -1.43 -18.33 0.27
C LEU A 340 -2.19 -18.50 -1.06
N ALA A 341 -2.59 -19.72 -1.40
CA ALA A 341 -3.26 -20.03 -2.65
C ALA A 341 -4.58 -19.23 -2.83
N PRO A 342 -5.50 -19.18 -1.86
CA PRO A 342 -6.68 -18.31 -1.92
C PRO A 342 -6.35 -16.84 -2.12
N LEU A 343 -5.34 -16.31 -1.42
CA LEU A 343 -4.94 -14.91 -1.55
C LEU A 343 -4.40 -14.58 -2.94
N LEU A 344 -3.55 -15.46 -3.49
CA LEU A 344 -2.98 -15.29 -4.84
C LEU A 344 -4.07 -15.32 -5.91
N ARG A 345 -5.05 -16.23 -5.79
CA ARG A 345 -6.19 -16.31 -6.71
C ARG A 345 -7.07 -15.07 -6.62
N HIS A 346 -7.42 -14.65 -5.39
CA HIS A 346 -8.23 -13.45 -5.18
C HIS A 346 -7.54 -12.20 -5.74
N PHE A 347 -6.25 -12.04 -5.47
CA PHE A 347 -5.44 -10.96 -6.04
C PHE A 347 -5.47 -10.99 -7.57
N GLY A 348 -5.28 -12.16 -8.19
CA GLY A 348 -5.40 -12.33 -9.64
C GLY A 348 -6.75 -11.87 -10.19
N THR A 349 -7.86 -12.25 -9.53
CA THR A 349 -9.22 -11.80 -9.89
C THR A 349 -9.40 -10.29 -9.74
N GLN A 350 -8.89 -9.70 -8.66
CA GLN A 350 -8.96 -8.24 -8.44
C GLN A 350 -8.21 -7.50 -9.55
N VAL A 351 -6.96 -7.87 -9.83
CA VAL A 351 -6.14 -7.22 -10.87
C VAL A 351 -6.75 -7.44 -12.25
N ALA A 352 -7.26 -8.64 -12.56
CA ALA A 352 -7.96 -8.90 -13.81
C ALA A 352 -9.19 -8.00 -13.98
N GLY A 353 -9.95 -7.75 -12.92
CA GLY A 353 -11.08 -6.81 -12.93
C GLY A 353 -10.69 -5.34 -13.12
N LEU A 354 -9.46 -4.96 -12.77
CA LEU A 354 -8.90 -3.63 -13.01
C LEU A 354 -8.37 -3.47 -14.43
N LEU A 355 -8.05 -4.57 -15.12
CA LEU A 355 -7.56 -4.52 -16.49
C LEU A 355 -8.69 -4.21 -17.46
N PRO A 356 -8.48 -3.25 -18.36
CA PRO A 356 -9.53 -2.83 -19.26
C PRO A 356 -9.66 -3.79 -20.45
N PRO A 357 -10.88 -4.00 -20.98
CA PRO A 357 -11.07 -4.82 -22.18
C PRO A 357 -10.49 -4.13 -23.43
N PRO A 358 -10.24 -4.86 -24.54
CA PRO A 358 -10.42 -6.31 -24.78
C PRO A 358 -9.10 -7.08 -25.02
N GLY A 359 -9.14 -8.41 -24.82
CA GLY A 359 -8.09 -9.35 -25.25
C GLY A 359 -7.23 -9.93 -24.12
N PRO A 360 -6.48 -11.02 -24.40
CA PRO A 360 -5.61 -11.63 -23.41
C PRO A 360 -4.46 -10.69 -23.04
N VAL A 361 -4.21 -10.53 -21.75
CA VAL A 361 -3.11 -9.70 -21.24
C VAL A 361 -1.79 -10.35 -21.65
N THR A 362 -0.94 -9.61 -22.35
CA THR A 362 0.37 -10.13 -22.73
C THR A 362 1.42 -9.66 -21.74
N PHE A 363 2.08 -10.60 -21.06
CA PHE A 363 3.28 -10.35 -20.26
C PHE A 363 4.52 -10.65 -21.07
N VAL A 364 5.50 -9.76 -21.04
CA VAL A 364 6.81 -9.98 -21.67
C VAL A 364 7.87 -10.02 -20.58
N MET A 365 8.66 -11.08 -20.54
CA MET A 365 9.70 -11.28 -19.53
C MET A 365 10.97 -11.85 -20.17
N PRO A 366 12.17 -11.54 -19.63
CA PRO A 366 13.38 -12.20 -20.04
C PRO A 366 13.37 -13.65 -19.53
N VAL A 367 13.84 -14.58 -20.35
CA VAL A 367 14.06 -15.96 -19.88
C VAL A 367 15.23 -16.00 -18.89
N ASN A 368 16.32 -15.27 -19.16
CA ASN A 368 17.59 -15.38 -18.45
C ASN A 368 17.60 -14.74 -17.06
N VAL A 369 16.54 -14.02 -16.66
CA VAL A 369 16.49 -13.30 -15.39
C VAL A 369 15.17 -13.61 -14.69
N VAL A 370 15.26 -14.30 -13.55
CA VAL A 370 14.08 -14.73 -12.81
C VAL A 370 13.60 -13.63 -11.86
N HIS A 371 12.50 -12.98 -12.23
CA HIS A 371 11.76 -12.05 -11.38
C HIS A 371 10.53 -12.76 -10.80
N LEU A 372 10.68 -13.33 -9.60
CA LEU A 372 9.66 -14.16 -8.97
C LEU A 372 8.33 -13.42 -8.81
N THR A 373 8.35 -12.13 -8.46
CA THR A 373 7.12 -11.35 -8.24
C THR A 373 6.42 -11.06 -9.56
N SER A 374 7.18 -10.74 -10.62
CA SER A 374 6.63 -10.54 -11.97
C SER A 374 6.05 -11.82 -12.54
N PHE A 375 6.74 -12.95 -12.35
CA PHE A 375 6.25 -14.26 -12.78
C PHE A 375 4.98 -14.65 -12.01
N LEU A 376 4.95 -14.41 -10.70
CA LEU A 376 3.77 -14.69 -9.89
C LEU A 376 2.59 -13.76 -10.26
N LEU A 377 2.86 -12.50 -10.59
CA LEU A 377 1.86 -11.58 -11.12
C LEU A 377 1.28 -12.10 -12.44
N TYR A 378 2.12 -12.58 -13.36
CA TYR A 378 1.66 -13.25 -14.57
C TYR A 378 0.80 -14.49 -14.24
N ALA A 379 1.29 -15.39 -13.39
CA ALA A 379 0.61 -16.65 -13.09
C ALA A 379 -0.76 -16.42 -12.41
N THR A 380 -0.83 -15.46 -11.48
CA THR A 380 -2.09 -15.08 -10.82
C THR A 380 -3.08 -14.46 -11.79
N LEU A 381 -2.62 -13.63 -12.72
CA LEU A 381 -3.46 -13.08 -13.78
C LEU A 381 -3.93 -14.14 -14.77
N ALA A 382 -3.04 -15.03 -15.20
CA ALA A 382 -3.35 -16.13 -16.12
C ALA A 382 -4.39 -17.10 -15.55
N ALA A 383 -4.41 -17.28 -14.22
CA ALA A 383 -5.44 -18.06 -13.54
C ALA A 383 -6.82 -17.36 -13.48
N ALA A 384 -6.85 -16.03 -13.63
CA ALA A 384 -8.07 -15.23 -13.50
C ALA A 384 -8.65 -14.74 -14.84
N ALA A 385 -7.81 -14.56 -15.86
CA ALA A 385 -8.20 -14.08 -17.18
C ALA A 385 -7.26 -14.66 -18.26
N PRO A 386 -7.71 -14.72 -19.53
CA PRO A 386 -6.83 -15.09 -20.63
C PRO A 386 -5.55 -14.23 -20.60
N ALA A 387 -4.40 -14.89 -20.51
CA ALA A 387 -3.10 -14.25 -20.50
C ALA A 387 -2.13 -14.99 -21.39
N ARG A 388 -1.08 -14.29 -21.80
CA ARG A 388 -0.01 -14.83 -22.64
C ARG A 388 1.32 -14.39 -22.07
N LEU A 389 2.28 -15.30 -21.98
CA LEU A 389 3.65 -15.00 -21.58
C LEU A 389 4.57 -15.06 -22.81
N VAL A 390 5.23 -13.96 -23.11
CA VAL A 390 6.29 -13.88 -24.12
C VAL A 390 7.63 -13.90 -23.38
N LEU A 391 8.36 -14.98 -23.55
CA LEU A 391 9.70 -15.15 -23.01
C LEU A 391 10.73 -14.72 -24.05
N CYS A 392 11.42 -13.62 -23.76
CA CYS A 392 12.50 -13.12 -24.60
C CYS A 392 13.80 -13.88 -24.28
N LYS A 393 14.41 -14.46 -25.30
CA LYS A 393 15.68 -15.20 -25.19
C LYS A 393 16.81 -14.40 -25.81
N LYS A 394 18.04 -14.86 -25.58
CA LYS A 394 19.23 -14.37 -26.30
C LYS A 394 19.14 -14.58 -27.82
N ARG A 395 18.43 -15.62 -28.25
CA ARG A 395 18.12 -15.94 -29.65
C ARG A 395 16.65 -16.38 -29.74
N GLY A 396 15.83 -15.58 -30.40
CA GLY A 396 14.39 -15.79 -30.51
C GLY A 396 13.55 -15.32 -29.32
N ALA A 397 12.23 -15.45 -29.48
CA ALA A 397 11.24 -15.26 -28.43
C ALA A 397 10.29 -16.46 -28.45
N ILE A 398 9.79 -16.86 -27.28
CA ILE A 398 8.82 -17.96 -27.16
C ILE A 398 7.54 -17.42 -26.56
N VAL A 399 6.42 -17.85 -27.12
CA VAL A 399 5.09 -17.58 -26.56
C VAL A 399 4.64 -18.81 -25.76
N LYS A 400 4.22 -18.60 -24.53
CA LYS A 400 3.60 -19.59 -23.65
C LYS A 400 2.19 -19.11 -23.26
N THR A 401 1.26 -20.05 -23.21
CA THR A 401 -0.13 -19.80 -22.76
C THR A 401 -0.48 -20.61 -21.52
N ASP A 402 0.28 -21.66 -21.21
CA ASP A 402 -0.15 -22.73 -20.28
C ASP A 402 0.86 -22.91 -19.14
N LEU A 403 1.11 -21.85 -18.36
CA LEU A 403 1.85 -21.96 -17.09
C LEU A 403 0.87 -21.70 -15.95
N GLY A 404 0.46 -22.78 -15.28
CA GLY A 404 -0.60 -22.76 -14.28
C GLY A 404 -0.13 -22.26 -12.93
N LEU A 405 -0.95 -21.42 -12.29
CA LEU A 405 -0.70 -20.88 -10.95
C LEU A 405 -0.49 -21.99 -9.90
N ASP A 406 -1.18 -23.12 -10.03
CA ASP A 406 -1.09 -24.21 -9.05
C ASP A 406 0.30 -24.83 -8.99
N GLU A 407 0.97 -25.02 -10.12
CA GLU A 407 2.37 -25.47 -10.18
C GLU A 407 3.30 -24.46 -9.49
N VAL A 408 3.10 -23.17 -9.72
CA VAL A 408 3.87 -22.12 -9.05
C VAL A 408 3.69 -22.19 -7.53
N ILE A 409 2.44 -22.38 -7.07
CA ILE A 409 2.09 -22.46 -5.65
C ILE A 409 2.78 -23.65 -4.96
N GLU A 410 2.87 -24.79 -5.64
CA GLU A 410 3.61 -25.96 -5.13
C GLU A 410 5.07 -25.61 -4.86
N HIS A 411 5.75 -25.03 -5.85
CA HIS A 411 7.16 -24.68 -5.77
C HIS A 411 7.47 -23.48 -4.86
N LEU A 412 6.51 -22.59 -4.59
CA LEU A 412 6.70 -21.51 -3.60
C LEU A 412 7.02 -22.02 -2.19
N THR A 413 6.71 -23.29 -1.90
CA THR A 413 7.07 -23.94 -0.64
C THR A 413 8.47 -24.53 -0.61
N ASP A 414 9.17 -24.58 -1.74
CA ASP A 414 10.49 -25.21 -1.86
C ASP A 414 11.59 -24.34 -1.24
N GLU A 415 12.75 -24.94 -0.99
CA GLU A 415 13.92 -24.13 -0.63
C GLU A 415 14.25 -23.15 -1.75
N ARG A 416 14.81 -21.99 -1.40
CA ARG A 416 14.99 -20.90 -2.37
C ARG A 416 15.75 -21.35 -3.63
N GLY A 417 16.79 -22.16 -3.47
CA GLY A 417 17.57 -22.67 -4.60
C GLY A 417 16.79 -23.63 -5.49
N GLU A 418 15.88 -24.43 -4.92
CA GLU A 418 15.01 -25.37 -5.66
C GLU A 418 13.94 -24.61 -6.44
N LEU A 419 13.28 -23.62 -5.82
CA LEU A 419 12.34 -22.73 -6.48
C LEU A 419 13.01 -21.98 -7.64
N GLU A 420 14.21 -21.44 -7.42
CA GLU A 420 14.97 -20.76 -8.47
C GLU A 420 15.32 -21.75 -9.61
N ALA A 421 15.79 -22.97 -9.29
CA ALA A 421 16.11 -23.99 -10.29
C ALA A 421 14.89 -24.44 -11.10
N TRP A 422 13.75 -24.68 -10.44
CA TRP A 422 12.50 -25.03 -11.12
C TRP A 422 12.04 -23.90 -12.04
N LEU A 423 12.05 -22.64 -11.59
CA LEU A 423 11.70 -21.49 -12.44
C LEU A 423 12.57 -21.42 -13.70
N LEU A 424 13.89 -21.61 -13.56
CA LEU A 424 14.81 -21.60 -14.71
C LEU A 424 14.49 -22.73 -15.71
N ALA A 425 14.09 -23.91 -15.22
CA ALA A 425 13.66 -25.04 -16.04
C ALA A 425 12.31 -24.80 -16.72
N ALA A 426 11.30 -24.37 -15.95
CA ALA A 426 9.94 -24.09 -16.42
C ALA A 426 9.91 -23.00 -17.49
N LEU A 427 10.80 -22.02 -17.41
CA LEU A 427 10.93 -20.95 -18.40
C LEU A 427 11.80 -21.34 -19.62
N GLY A 428 12.44 -22.51 -19.61
CA GLY A 428 13.09 -23.09 -20.78
C GLY A 428 14.56 -22.70 -20.97
N GLY A 429 15.35 -22.82 -19.90
CA GLY A 429 16.82 -22.90 -19.96
C GLY A 429 17.53 -21.57 -19.71
N ALA A 430 17.18 -20.90 -18.63
CA ALA A 430 17.80 -19.67 -18.18
C ALA A 430 19.13 -19.92 -17.44
N SER A 431 20.16 -19.12 -17.70
CA SER A 431 21.38 -19.12 -16.90
C SER A 431 21.20 -18.26 -15.65
N THR A 432 21.78 -18.63 -14.51
CA THR A 432 21.91 -17.73 -13.34
C THR A 432 22.88 -16.55 -13.57
N ALA A 433 23.58 -16.54 -14.71
CA ALA A 433 24.42 -15.44 -15.12
C ALA A 433 23.57 -14.20 -15.44
N ARG A 434 24.02 -13.03 -14.99
CA ARG A 434 23.40 -11.72 -15.22
C ARG A 434 23.58 -11.26 -16.68
N ASP A 435 23.15 -12.07 -17.64
CA ASP A 435 23.21 -11.78 -19.08
C ASP A 435 21.87 -11.20 -19.54
N TYR A 436 21.80 -9.87 -19.64
CA TYR A 436 20.66 -9.11 -20.14
C TYR A 436 20.69 -8.98 -21.68
N THR A 437 21.12 -10.02 -22.40
CA THR A 437 21.06 -10.04 -23.87
C THR A 437 19.79 -10.68 -24.38
N TYR A 438 19.16 -10.01 -25.33
CA TYR A 438 17.82 -10.29 -25.83
C TYR A 438 17.77 -10.19 -27.35
N ASP A 439 17.00 -11.06 -27.99
CA ASP A 439 16.70 -10.94 -29.41
C ASP A 439 15.55 -9.94 -29.63
N MET A 440 15.93 -8.65 -29.68
CA MET A 440 14.96 -7.56 -29.80
C MET A 440 14.16 -7.61 -31.10
N LYS A 441 14.75 -8.10 -32.19
CA LYS A 441 14.07 -8.24 -33.48
C LYS A 441 13.02 -9.34 -33.44
N ALA A 442 13.35 -10.48 -32.84
CA ALA A 442 12.37 -11.55 -32.65
C ALA A 442 11.23 -11.13 -31.72
N LEU A 443 11.55 -10.38 -30.65
CA LEU A 443 10.53 -9.80 -29.78
C LEU A 443 9.64 -8.81 -30.52
N ALA A 444 10.19 -7.84 -31.26
CA ALA A 444 9.44 -6.87 -32.05
C ALA A 444 8.46 -7.56 -33.01
N LYS A 445 8.95 -8.53 -33.79
CA LYS A 445 8.12 -9.36 -34.68
C LYS A 445 7.02 -10.13 -33.94
N THR A 446 7.31 -10.60 -32.72
CA THR A 446 6.28 -11.26 -31.89
C THR A 446 5.22 -10.26 -31.44
N LEU A 447 5.62 -9.05 -31.03
CA LEU A 447 4.70 -7.98 -30.62
C LEU A 447 3.80 -7.48 -31.75
N GLU A 448 4.23 -7.55 -33.01
CA GLU A 448 3.40 -7.24 -34.19
C GLU A 448 2.23 -8.21 -34.37
N THR A 449 2.36 -9.45 -33.89
CA THR A 449 1.29 -10.47 -33.97
C THR A 449 0.22 -10.33 -32.87
N ILE A 450 0.44 -9.46 -31.90
CA ILE A 450 -0.45 -9.25 -30.76
C ILE A 450 -1.31 -8.02 -31.03
N ASP A 451 -2.62 -8.14 -30.82
CA ASP A 451 -3.58 -7.03 -30.93
C ASP A 451 -3.05 -5.76 -30.21
N PRO A 452 -2.93 -4.60 -30.90
CA PRO A 452 -2.51 -3.35 -30.29
C PRO A 452 -3.45 -2.81 -29.20
N ALA A 453 -4.74 -3.22 -29.21
CA ALA A 453 -5.71 -2.86 -28.19
C ALA A 453 -5.55 -3.69 -26.89
N ALA A 454 -4.94 -4.87 -26.99
CA ALA A 454 -4.72 -5.74 -25.83
C ALA A 454 -3.69 -5.12 -24.86
N PRO A 455 -3.95 -5.18 -23.53
CA PRO A 455 -2.99 -4.74 -22.53
C PRO A 455 -1.67 -5.50 -22.63
N LEU A 456 -0.56 -4.76 -22.66
CA LEU A 456 0.80 -5.30 -22.65
C LEU A 456 1.49 -4.93 -21.34
N VAL A 457 2.07 -5.91 -20.65
CA VAL A 457 2.94 -5.70 -19.49
C VAL A 457 4.38 -6.08 -19.88
N LEU A 458 5.30 -5.13 -19.75
CA LEU A 458 6.70 -5.31 -20.10
C LEU A 458 7.56 -5.40 -18.84
N ASP A 459 8.20 -6.53 -18.63
CA ASP A 459 9.26 -6.68 -17.65
C ASP A 459 10.59 -6.94 -18.37
N LEU A 460 11.16 -5.92 -19.01
CA LEU A 460 12.42 -6.02 -19.76
C LEU A 460 13.46 -5.02 -19.21
N PRO A 461 14.34 -5.44 -18.29
CA PRO A 461 15.33 -4.55 -17.71
C PRO A 461 16.47 -4.26 -18.70
N PHE A 462 16.99 -3.03 -18.67
CA PHE A 462 18.17 -2.56 -19.41
C PHE A 462 18.09 -2.68 -20.94
N VAL A 463 16.89 -2.45 -21.50
CA VAL A 463 16.67 -2.43 -22.96
C VAL A 463 16.54 -1.00 -23.46
N ASP A 464 17.31 -0.67 -24.50
CA ASP A 464 17.08 0.48 -25.36
C ASP A 464 17.10 0.00 -26.82
N SER A 465 15.93 -0.05 -27.46
CA SER A 465 15.77 -0.62 -28.81
C SER A 465 14.68 0.11 -29.58
N LEU A 466 15.08 0.70 -30.72
CA LEU A 466 14.17 1.38 -31.63
C LEU A 466 13.13 0.42 -32.24
N ASP A 467 13.51 -0.84 -32.46
CA ASP A 467 12.60 -1.88 -32.97
C ASP A 467 11.42 -2.08 -32.00
N ILE A 468 11.70 -2.18 -30.70
CA ILE A 468 10.66 -2.28 -29.67
C ILE A 468 9.83 -1.01 -29.62
N LEU A 469 10.47 0.17 -29.55
CA LEU A 469 9.72 1.43 -29.53
C LEU A 469 8.73 1.50 -30.69
N THR A 470 9.16 1.13 -31.89
CA THR A 470 8.32 1.08 -33.10
C THR A 470 7.14 0.12 -32.93
N SER A 471 7.37 -1.09 -32.41
CA SER A 471 6.29 -2.06 -32.12
C SER A 471 5.32 -1.58 -31.02
N LEU A 472 5.75 -0.67 -30.13
CA LEU A 472 4.92 -0.12 -29.07
C LEU A 472 4.09 1.11 -29.49
N LEU A 473 4.47 1.83 -30.55
CA LEU A 473 3.72 3.00 -31.06
C LEU A 473 2.22 2.76 -31.30
N PRO A 474 1.79 1.66 -31.96
CA PRO A 474 0.36 1.44 -32.21
C PRO A 474 -0.40 1.12 -30.93
N ARG A 475 0.26 0.65 -29.87
CA ARG A 475 -0.39 0.17 -28.65
C ARG A 475 -0.97 1.28 -27.81
N GLU A 476 -2.17 1.06 -27.28
CA GLU A 476 -2.85 2.02 -26.42
C GLU A 476 -2.47 1.88 -24.94
N ARG A 477 -2.14 0.65 -24.51
CA ARG A 477 -1.90 0.32 -23.11
C ARG A 477 -0.69 -0.59 -22.95
N VAL A 478 0.43 0.04 -22.58
CA VAL A 478 1.68 -0.65 -22.28
C VAL A 478 2.06 -0.32 -20.84
N PHE A 479 2.13 -1.31 -19.97
CA PHE A 479 2.57 -1.16 -18.58
C PHE A 479 3.99 -1.69 -18.47
N ASN A 480 4.96 -0.80 -18.48
CA ASN A 480 6.36 -1.14 -18.39
C ASN A 480 6.82 -1.13 -16.93
N LEU A 481 7.17 -2.29 -16.40
CA LEU A 481 7.67 -2.47 -15.03
C LEU A 481 9.12 -1.96 -14.85
N ASN A 482 9.77 -1.49 -15.91
CA ASN A 482 11.15 -1.01 -15.94
C ASN A 482 11.20 0.39 -16.57
N THR A 483 12.35 0.78 -17.15
CA THR A 483 12.56 2.08 -17.80
C THR A 483 11.67 2.25 -19.03
N ALA A 484 11.07 3.44 -19.19
CA ALA A 484 10.22 3.76 -20.32
C ALA A 484 11.01 3.76 -21.66
N PHE A 485 10.41 3.19 -22.70
CA PHE A 485 10.87 3.32 -24.09
C PHE A 485 10.47 4.67 -24.70
N GLY A 486 9.45 5.32 -24.16
CA GLY A 486 8.93 6.61 -24.63
C GLY A 486 7.67 6.50 -25.50
N ALA A 487 7.05 5.32 -25.59
CA ALA A 487 5.86 5.15 -26.42
C ALA A 487 4.66 5.94 -25.86
N PRO A 488 3.77 6.49 -26.71
CA PRO A 488 2.64 7.29 -26.25
C PRO A 488 1.67 6.54 -25.32
N GLY A 489 1.42 5.26 -25.56
CA GLY A 489 0.54 4.41 -24.73
C GLY A 489 1.23 3.77 -23.52
N GLU A 490 2.50 4.11 -23.27
CA GLU A 490 3.30 3.45 -22.23
C GLU A 490 3.20 4.11 -20.87
N ILE A 491 3.06 3.32 -19.82
CA ILE A 491 3.13 3.75 -18.44
C ILE A 491 4.29 3.01 -17.80
N CYS A 492 5.21 3.74 -17.18
CA CYS A 492 6.31 3.15 -16.41
C CYS A 492 5.87 2.93 -14.96
N VAL A 493 6.24 1.79 -14.37
CA VAL A 493 5.92 1.38 -12.99
C VAL A 493 7.19 1.29 -12.15
N ALA A 494 8.25 2.01 -12.52
CA ALA A 494 9.50 2.01 -11.76
C ALA A 494 10.30 3.28 -12.04
N TYR A 495 10.15 4.26 -11.17
CA TYR A 495 11.11 5.36 -11.09
C TYR A 495 11.39 5.74 -9.64
N GLU A 496 11.64 4.73 -8.81
CA GLU A 496 12.49 4.95 -7.64
C GLU A 496 13.93 5.06 -8.17
N TYR A 497 14.28 6.30 -8.52
CA TYR A 497 15.62 6.89 -8.68
C TYR A 497 16.28 6.93 -10.08
N TYR A 498 16.49 8.19 -10.53
CA TYR A 498 17.47 8.60 -11.54
C TYR A 498 18.87 8.04 -11.20
N LEU A 499 19.47 7.32 -12.15
CA LEU A 499 20.65 7.78 -12.92
C LEU A 499 21.93 8.27 -12.20
N LYS A 500 22.11 8.10 -10.87
CA LYS A 500 23.30 8.62 -10.15
C LYS A 500 24.09 7.67 -9.26
N PHE A 501 23.85 6.36 -9.27
CA PHE A 501 24.73 5.42 -8.59
C PHE A 501 24.93 4.13 -9.39
N ALA A 502 25.61 4.26 -10.53
CA ALA A 502 26.58 3.25 -10.89
C ALA A 502 27.74 3.38 -9.88
N LEU A 503 27.63 2.68 -8.75
CA LEU A 503 28.84 2.32 -8.00
C LEU A 503 29.56 1.29 -8.88
N VAL A 504 30.40 1.83 -9.74
CA VAL A 504 31.55 1.15 -10.34
C VAL A 504 32.30 0.57 -9.15
N ASP A 505 32.23 -0.74 -8.92
CA ASP A 505 33.26 -1.37 -8.09
C ASP A 505 34.59 -1.26 -8.83
N GLU A 506 35.71 -1.55 -8.16
CA GLU A 506 37.05 -1.42 -8.76
C GLU A 506 37.22 -2.20 -10.08
N ASP A 507 36.29 -3.13 -10.39
CA ASP A 507 36.23 -3.96 -11.60
C ASP A 507 35.25 -3.48 -12.69
N TRP A 508 34.70 -2.26 -12.58
CA TRP A 508 33.70 -1.73 -13.54
C TRP A 508 32.41 -2.56 -13.65
N SER A 509 32.07 -3.35 -12.62
CA SER A 509 30.85 -4.16 -12.65
C SER A 509 29.63 -3.36 -12.17
N TYR A 510 28.57 -3.35 -12.99
CA TYR A 510 27.27 -2.78 -12.60
C TYR A 510 26.60 -3.72 -11.58
N ARG A 511 26.72 -3.42 -10.29
CA ARG A 511 25.91 -4.10 -9.26
C ARG A 511 24.58 -3.34 -9.11
N ALA A 512 23.53 -3.84 -9.75
CA ALA A 512 22.17 -3.41 -9.46
C ALA A 512 21.79 -3.82 -8.03
N TRP A 513 21.68 -2.86 -7.11
CA TRP A 513 21.13 -3.07 -5.77
C TRP A 513 19.60 -3.04 -5.87
N ALA A 514 18.96 -4.14 -5.46
CA ALA A 514 17.52 -4.43 -5.47
C ALA A 514 16.88 -4.63 -6.88
N ARG A 515 16.06 -5.69 -7.01
CA ARG A 515 15.38 -6.10 -8.24
C ARG A 515 14.23 -5.11 -8.53
N TYR A 516 14.47 -4.09 -9.36
CA TYR A 516 13.50 -3.02 -9.68
C TYR A 516 12.14 -3.53 -10.17
N SER A 517 12.14 -4.56 -11.01
CA SER A 517 10.93 -5.20 -11.55
C SER A 517 10.05 -5.86 -10.49
N ASP A 518 10.62 -6.48 -9.46
CA ASP A 518 9.84 -7.05 -8.35
C ASP A 518 9.11 -5.94 -7.57
N GLY A 519 9.76 -4.78 -7.38
CA GLY A 519 9.15 -3.60 -6.77
C GLY A 519 8.02 -3.03 -7.63
N ALA A 520 8.21 -2.99 -8.95
CA ALA A 520 7.22 -2.53 -9.91
C ALA A 520 5.98 -3.45 -9.97
N ALA A 521 6.19 -4.76 -10.07
CA ALA A 521 5.13 -5.77 -10.03
C ALA A 521 4.28 -5.64 -8.76
N SER A 522 4.91 -5.28 -7.63
CA SER A 522 4.23 -5.06 -6.35
C SER A 522 3.20 -3.93 -6.38
N ARG A 523 3.41 -2.92 -7.23
CA ARG A 523 2.58 -1.70 -7.32
C ARG A 523 1.64 -1.73 -8.52
N PHE A 524 1.63 -2.81 -9.30
CA PHE A 524 0.88 -2.89 -10.54
C PHE A 524 -0.63 -2.68 -10.34
N ALA A 525 -1.22 -3.27 -9.30
CA ALA A 525 -2.63 -3.06 -8.98
C ALA A 525 -2.93 -1.60 -8.60
N GLU A 526 -2.13 -1.02 -7.70
CA GLU A 526 -2.25 0.39 -7.28
C GLU A 526 -2.18 1.32 -8.50
N LEU A 527 -1.31 1.00 -9.46
CA LEU A 527 -1.20 1.72 -10.70
C LEU A 527 -2.47 1.65 -11.55
N LEU A 528 -3.05 0.47 -11.75
CA LEU A 528 -4.27 0.31 -12.55
C LEU A 528 -5.43 1.09 -11.92
N GLU A 529 -5.55 1.06 -10.60
CA GLU A 529 -6.53 1.88 -9.87
C GLU A 529 -6.31 3.36 -10.12
N ARG A 530 -5.06 3.83 -9.99
CA ARG A 530 -4.68 5.23 -10.23
C ARG A 530 -4.99 5.65 -11.66
N LEU A 531 -4.65 4.83 -12.65
CA LEU A 531 -5.01 5.06 -14.05
C LEU A 531 -6.52 5.19 -14.21
N GLY A 532 -7.31 4.27 -13.64
CA GLY A 532 -8.76 4.35 -13.67
C GLY A 532 -9.32 5.65 -13.06
N GLN A 533 -8.66 6.21 -12.05
CA GLN A 533 -9.03 7.53 -11.50
C GLN A 533 -8.67 8.68 -12.43
N PHE A 534 -7.49 8.64 -13.05
CA PHE A 534 -7.12 9.61 -14.09
C PHE A 534 -8.14 9.59 -15.23
N GLU A 535 -8.50 8.41 -15.74
CA GLU A 535 -9.48 8.28 -16.82
C GLU A 535 -10.87 8.82 -16.39
N ARG A 536 -11.28 8.62 -15.12
CA ARG A 536 -12.55 9.13 -14.57
C ARG A 536 -12.55 10.65 -14.42
N LEU A 537 -11.52 11.22 -13.81
CA LEU A 537 -11.42 12.66 -13.55
C LEU A 537 -11.11 13.47 -14.81
N ALA A 538 -10.57 12.84 -15.85
CA ALA A 538 -10.32 13.45 -17.15
C ALA A 538 -11.55 13.46 -18.08
N ALA A 539 -12.60 12.70 -17.73
CA ALA A 539 -13.83 12.62 -18.50
C ALA A 539 -14.59 13.96 -18.40
N PRO A 540 -15.19 14.44 -19.51
CA PRO A 540 -15.87 15.74 -19.59
C PRO A 540 -17.14 15.83 -18.73
#